data_AF-A0A7C9V1F6-F1
#
_entry.id   AF-A0A7C9V1F6-F1
#
_cell.length_a   1.000
_cell.length_b   1.000
_cell.length_c   1.000
_cell.angle_alpha   90.00
_cell.angle_beta   90.00
_cell.angle_gamma   90.00
#
_symmetry.space_group_name_H-M   'P 1'
#
loop_
_entity.id
_entity.type
_entity.pdbx_description
1 polymer ?
#
loop_
_entity_poly.entity_id
_entity_poly.type
_entity_poly.pdbx_seq_one_letter_code
_entity_poly.pdbx_strand_id
1 'polypeptide(L)'
;MRRFVLPAVLAALALSAPMARAEVIDGLQEYRNCLILAKTKPEQGWEEALAWQSLGGGEAARHCAAVALIGLGKYGEAATRLETLANESVRADSVRADMLVQAAQAWVLQGELMRADSAQRGALLLSPGNPDILLDQAVLMAQLNRYAEAVDILSQVLRIQPNRVEALVLRASAFRYLDNLPGAADDVNTALKLDPDYPDALLERGILRRMQGDDAGARADWLRAIDLAPENPVAETARSNLAKMDIKEK
;
A
#
# COMPACT_ATOMS: atom_id res chain seq x y z
N MET A 1 -54.77 -46.50 67.68
CA MET A 1 -53.63 -45.90 66.93
C MET A 1 -53.93 -45.97 65.44
N ARG A 2 -54.08 -44.82 64.76
CA ARG A 2 -53.90 -44.66 63.31
C ARG A 2 -53.70 -43.17 63.04
N ARG A 3 -52.46 -42.78 62.72
CA ARG A 3 -52.06 -41.42 62.33
C ARG A 3 -52.39 -41.23 60.85
N PHE A 4 -53.12 -40.18 60.51
CA PHE A 4 -53.28 -39.69 59.14
C PHE A 4 -52.12 -38.73 58.83
N VAL A 5 -51.43 -38.96 57.71
CA VAL A 5 -50.39 -38.08 57.16
C VAL A 5 -51.01 -37.37 55.95
N LEU A 6 -51.04 -36.03 55.95
CA LEU A 6 -51.36 -35.23 54.77
C LEU A 6 -50.12 -35.10 53.85
N PRO A 7 -50.28 -35.11 52.52
CA PRO A 7 -49.16 -34.84 51.63
C PRO A 7 -48.94 -33.32 51.51
N ALA A 8 -47.67 -32.92 51.64
CA ALA A 8 -47.23 -31.55 51.37
C ALA A 8 -47.10 -31.36 49.84
N VAL A 9 -47.78 -30.34 49.30
CA VAL A 9 -47.61 -29.90 47.91
C VAL A 9 -46.52 -28.83 47.89
N LEU A 10 -45.36 -29.14 47.29
CA LEU A 10 -44.33 -28.15 46.99
C LEU A 10 -44.74 -27.34 45.75
N ALA A 11 -44.93 -26.03 45.90
CA ALA A 11 -45.04 -25.10 44.78
C ALA A 11 -43.63 -24.67 44.34
N ALA A 12 -43.23 -25.06 43.13
CA ALA A 12 -41.99 -24.60 42.52
C ALA A 12 -42.19 -23.20 41.90
N LEU A 13 -41.60 -22.18 42.49
CA LEU A 13 -41.47 -20.85 41.91
C LEU A 13 -40.35 -20.87 40.85
N ALA A 14 -40.73 -20.86 39.58
CA ALA A 14 -39.80 -20.68 38.48
C ALA A 14 -39.42 -19.19 38.36
N LEU A 15 -38.22 -18.84 38.84
CA LEU A 15 -37.58 -17.57 38.53
C LEU A 15 -37.03 -17.64 37.10
N SER A 16 -37.68 -16.95 36.16
CA SER A 16 -37.15 -16.75 34.81
C SER A 16 -36.03 -15.71 34.85
N ALA A 17 -34.79 -16.16 34.72
CA ALA A 17 -33.66 -15.26 34.47
C ALA A 17 -33.83 -14.62 33.08
N PRO A 18 -33.53 -13.33 32.90
CA PRO A 18 -33.57 -12.71 31.58
C PRO A 18 -32.44 -13.31 30.74
N MET A 19 -32.77 -13.84 29.55
CA MET A 19 -31.76 -14.23 28.56
C MET A 19 -30.96 -12.98 28.19
N ALA A 20 -29.65 -13.01 28.46
CA ALA A 20 -28.73 -12.01 27.94
C ALA A 20 -28.88 -11.98 26.41
N ARG A 21 -29.16 -10.79 25.86
CA ARG A 21 -29.17 -10.56 24.42
C ARG A 21 -27.74 -10.80 23.94
N ALA A 22 -27.51 -11.81 23.11
CA ALA A 22 -26.24 -11.93 22.40
C ALA A 22 -26.04 -10.64 21.60
N GLU A 23 -25.04 -9.85 21.96
CA GLU A 23 -24.61 -8.70 21.17
C GLU A 23 -24.30 -9.22 19.76
N VAL A 24 -24.98 -8.68 18.76
CA VAL A 24 -24.66 -8.97 17.37
C VAL A 24 -23.29 -8.34 17.13
N ILE A 25 -22.27 -9.18 16.98
CA ILE A 25 -20.91 -8.73 16.66
C ILE A 25 -20.98 -7.99 15.32
N ASP A 26 -20.79 -6.67 15.35
CA ASP A 26 -20.65 -5.88 14.13
C ASP A 26 -19.27 -6.17 13.52
N GLY A 27 -19.23 -7.14 12.61
CA GLY A 27 -17.99 -7.57 11.96
C GLY A 27 -17.25 -6.45 11.23
N LEU A 28 -17.93 -5.38 10.81
CA LEU A 28 -17.27 -4.22 10.20
C LEU A 28 -16.58 -3.35 11.25
N GLN A 29 -17.21 -3.16 12.40
CA GLN A 29 -16.60 -2.42 13.50
C GLN A 29 -15.41 -3.17 14.09
N GLU A 30 -15.54 -4.48 14.29
CA GLU A 30 -14.42 -5.32 14.76
C GLU A 30 -13.25 -5.29 13.78
N TYR A 31 -13.54 -5.38 12.48
CA TYR A 31 -12.51 -5.25 11.46
C TYR A 31 -11.75 -3.91 11.55
N ARG A 32 -12.49 -2.80 11.69
CA ARG A 32 -11.87 -1.47 11.83
C ARG A 32 -11.03 -1.35 13.09
N ASN A 33 -11.52 -1.81 14.23
CA ASN A 33 -10.80 -1.78 15.49
C ASN A 33 -9.50 -2.59 15.39
N CYS A 34 -9.60 -3.80 14.83
CA CYS A 34 -8.46 -4.67 14.62
C CYS A 34 -7.40 -4.01 13.71
N LEU A 35 -7.80 -3.39 12.59
CA LEU A 35 -6.88 -2.69 11.71
C LEU A 35 -6.20 -1.47 12.36
N ILE A 36 -6.89 -0.75 13.25
CA ILE A 36 -6.28 0.35 14.01
C ILE A 36 -5.17 -0.18 14.92
N LEU A 37 -5.43 -1.27 15.64
CA LEU A 37 -4.44 -1.90 16.51
C LEU A 37 -3.28 -2.48 15.71
N ALA A 38 -3.55 -3.20 14.62
CA ALA A 38 -2.52 -3.75 13.75
C ALA A 38 -1.52 -2.68 13.27
N LYS A 39 -1.97 -1.44 13.08
CA LYS A 39 -1.12 -0.30 12.66
C LYS A 39 -0.44 0.42 13.83
N THR A 40 -1.11 0.56 14.97
CA THR A 40 -0.64 1.42 16.09
C THR A 40 0.04 0.64 17.21
N LYS A 41 -0.36 -0.62 17.41
CA LYS A 41 0.13 -1.56 18.43
C LYS A 41 0.14 -2.97 17.83
N PRO A 42 1.09 -3.27 16.92
CA PRO A 42 1.04 -4.47 16.08
C PRO A 42 0.97 -5.78 16.87
N GLU A 43 1.62 -5.86 18.03
CA GLU A 43 1.55 -7.02 18.93
C GLU A 43 0.12 -7.24 19.44
N GLN A 44 -0.55 -6.18 19.91
CA GLN A 44 -1.93 -6.25 20.39
C GLN A 44 -2.89 -6.57 19.24
N GLY A 45 -2.72 -5.90 18.10
CA GLY A 45 -3.51 -6.18 16.90
C GLY A 45 -3.39 -7.62 16.42
N TRP A 46 -2.20 -8.21 16.53
CA TRP A 46 -1.97 -9.62 16.22
C TRP A 46 -2.71 -10.56 17.16
N GLU A 47 -2.60 -10.34 18.48
CA GLU A 47 -3.29 -11.17 19.48
C GLU A 47 -4.82 -11.09 19.34
N GLU A 48 -5.35 -9.87 19.16
CA GLU A 48 -6.79 -9.66 18.95
C GLU A 48 -7.28 -10.28 17.65
N ALA A 49 -6.50 -10.18 16.56
CA ALA A 49 -6.86 -10.81 15.29
C ALA A 49 -6.95 -12.34 15.41
N LEU A 50 -6.01 -12.97 16.13
CA LEU A 50 -6.04 -14.42 16.37
C LEU A 50 -7.21 -14.85 17.28
N ALA A 51 -7.49 -14.07 18.33
CA ALA A 51 -8.64 -14.29 19.19
C ALA A 51 -9.94 -14.20 18.38
N TRP A 52 -10.10 -13.13 17.59
CA TRP A 52 -11.26 -12.93 16.73
C TRP A 52 -11.39 -14.03 15.68
N GLN A 53 -10.29 -14.50 15.10
CA GLN A 53 -10.29 -15.63 14.19
C GLN A 53 -10.81 -16.90 14.86
N SER A 54 -10.40 -17.19 16.11
CA SER A 54 -10.87 -18.36 16.87
C SER A 54 -12.37 -18.30 17.19
N LEU A 55 -12.94 -17.10 17.25
CA LEU A 55 -14.36 -16.84 17.47
C LEU A 55 -15.18 -16.76 16.18
N GLY A 56 -14.59 -17.08 15.02
CA GLY A 56 -15.29 -17.10 13.73
C GLY A 56 -15.22 -15.81 12.93
N GLY A 57 -14.27 -14.92 13.21
CA GLY A 57 -14.04 -13.66 12.47
C GLY A 57 -13.65 -13.82 10.99
N GLY A 58 -13.45 -15.06 10.51
CA GLY A 58 -13.38 -15.39 9.09
C GLY A 58 -12.21 -14.74 8.34
N GLU A 59 -12.47 -14.26 7.13
CA GLU A 59 -11.45 -13.61 6.29
C GLU A 59 -10.98 -12.27 6.86
N ALA A 60 -11.86 -11.52 7.52
CA ALA A 60 -11.54 -10.19 8.05
C ALA A 60 -10.52 -10.28 9.21
N ALA A 61 -10.69 -11.26 10.10
CA ALA A 61 -9.71 -11.55 11.15
C ALA A 61 -8.36 -12.02 10.57
N ARG A 62 -8.39 -12.91 9.57
CA ARG A 62 -7.18 -13.39 8.88
C ARG A 62 -6.42 -12.26 8.17
N HIS A 63 -7.14 -11.35 7.51
CA HIS A 63 -6.56 -10.16 6.89
C HIS A 63 -5.93 -9.25 7.93
N CYS A 64 -6.64 -8.94 9.01
CA CYS A 64 -6.11 -8.11 10.09
C CYS A 64 -4.84 -8.72 10.72
N ALA A 65 -4.81 -10.04 10.93
CA ALA A 65 -3.63 -10.75 11.43
C ALA A 65 -2.44 -10.56 10.49
N ALA A 66 -2.65 -10.63 9.17
CA ALA A 66 -1.58 -10.36 8.21
C ALA A 66 -1.11 -8.89 8.24
N VAL A 67 -2.02 -7.92 8.38
CA VAL A 67 -1.66 -6.50 8.53
C VAL A 67 -0.84 -6.27 9.82
N ALA A 68 -1.20 -6.93 10.92
CA ALA A 68 -0.45 -6.85 12.17
C ALA A 68 0.98 -7.39 12.00
N LEU A 69 1.16 -8.48 11.24
CA LEU A 69 2.49 -9.00 10.90
C LEU A 69 3.33 -8.02 10.08
N ILE A 70 2.72 -7.22 9.19
CA ILE A 70 3.43 -6.12 8.50
C ILE A 70 3.93 -5.11 9.54
N GLY A 71 3.07 -4.68 10.48
CA GLY A 71 3.46 -3.78 11.56
C GLY A 71 4.57 -4.33 12.47
N LEU A 72 4.64 -5.65 12.63
CA LEU A 72 5.69 -6.37 13.36
C LEU A 72 6.99 -6.56 12.56
N GLY A 73 7.07 -6.11 11.31
CA GLY A 73 8.22 -6.33 10.43
C GLY A 73 8.35 -7.77 9.92
N LYS A 74 7.34 -8.62 10.11
CA LYS A 74 7.31 -10.01 9.64
C LYS A 74 6.76 -10.09 8.22
N TYR A 75 7.37 -9.35 7.30
CA TYR A 75 6.81 -9.07 5.98
C TYR A 75 6.59 -10.33 5.14
N GLY A 76 7.55 -11.27 5.13
CA GLY A 76 7.38 -12.49 4.36
C GLY A 76 6.26 -13.41 4.87
N GLU A 77 6.05 -13.47 6.18
CA GLU A 77 4.92 -14.22 6.75
C GLU A 77 3.60 -13.53 6.39
N ALA A 78 3.53 -12.21 6.54
CA ALA A 78 2.36 -11.42 6.18
C ALA A 78 1.96 -11.61 4.72
N ALA A 79 2.92 -11.49 3.80
CA ALA A 79 2.70 -11.62 2.38
C ALA A 79 2.19 -13.02 2.00
N THR A 80 2.81 -14.08 2.55
CA THR A 80 2.37 -15.47 2.31
C THR A 80 0.93 -15.70 2.80
N ARG A 81 0.56 -15.11 3.94
CA ARG A 81 -0.81 -15.20 4.48
C ARG A 81 -1.82 -14.44 3.62
N LEU A 82 -1.44 -13.28 3.08
CA LEU A 82 -2.27 -12.50 2.16
C LEU A 82 -2.49 -13.22 0.83
N GLU A 83 -1.44 -13.81 0.24
CA GLU A 83 -1.56 -14.65 -0.97
C GLU A 83 -2.49 -15.84 -0.74
N THR A 84 -2.33 -16.54 0.39
CA THR A 84 -3.18 -17.67 0.77
C THR A 84 -4.63 -17.21 0.93
N LEU A 85 -4.85 -16.10 1.64
CA LEU A 85 -6.19 -15.54 1.84
C LEU A 85 -6.85 -15.13 0.52
N ALA A 86 -6.10 -14.49 -0.38
CA ALA A 86 -6.59 -14.11 -1.70
C ALA A 86 -6.97 -15.35 -2.55
N ASN A 87 -6.21 -16.44 -2.44
CA ASN A 87 -6.48 -17.67 -3.17
C ASN A 87 -7.70 -18.44 -2.64
N GLU A 88 -7.89 -18.47 -1.32
CA GLU A 88 -9.01 -19.18 -0.67
C GLU A 88 -10.32 -18.39 -0.67
N SER A 89 -10.23 -17.05 -0.77
CA SER A 89 -11.39 -16.17 -0.66
C SER A 89 -12.35 -16.32 -1.83
N VAL A 90 -13.65 -16.33 -1.53
CA VAL A 90 -14.74 -16.29 -2.52
C VAL A 90 -15.30 -14.87 -2.72
N ARG A 91 -14.62 -13.86 -2.15
CA ARG A 91 -15.01 -12.45 -2.33
C ARG A 91 -14.73 -12.00 -3.77
N ALA A 92 -15.24 -10.81 -4.10
CA ALA A 92 -15.07 -10.23 -5.43
C ALA A 92 -13.60 -10.15 -5.83
N ASP A 93 -13.32 -10.28 -7.12
CA ASP A 93 -11.95 -10.27 -7.65
C ASP A 93 -11.19 -9.00 -7.31
N SER A 94 -11.87 -7.84 -7.21
CA SER A 94 -11.24 -6.59 -6.74
C SER A 94 -10.70 -6.70 -5.31
N VAL A 95 -11.44 -7.32 -4.40
CA VAL A 95 -11.01 -7.52 -3.01
C VAL A 95 -9.82 -8.48 -2.94
N ARG A 96 -9.85 -9.54 -3.75
CA ARG A 96 -8.76 -10.50 -3.84
C ARG A 96 -7.52 -9.89 -4.48
N ALA A 97 -7.69 -9.01 -5.46
CA ALA A 97 -6.61 -8.22 -6.06
C ALA A 97 -5.95 -7.30 -5.01
N ASP A 98 -6.74 -6.60 -4.19
CA ASP A 98 -6.21 -5.74 -3.11
C ASP A 98 -5.36 -6.52 -2.09
N MET A 99 -5.76 -7.77 -1.78
CA MET A 99 -4.96 -8.65 -0.91
C MET A 99 -3.61 -9.01 -1.56
N LEU A 100 -3.59 -9.28 -2.86
CA LEU A 100 -2.36 -9.55 -3.61
C LEU A 100 -1.48 -8.31 -3.76
N VAL A 101 -2.06 -7.12 -3.91
CA VAL A 101 -1.32 -5.84 -3.90
C VAL A 101 -0.63 -5.64 -2.53
N GLN A 102 -1.36 -5.86 -1.42
CA GLN A 102 -0.75 -5.79 -0.08
C GLN A 102 0.33 -6.86 0.12
N ALA A 103 0.17 -8.05 -0.45
CA ALA A 103 1.20 -9.08 -0.44
C ALA A 103 2.44 -8.64 -1.22
N ALA A 104 2.28 -8.04 -2.40
CA ALA A 104 3.37 -7.51 -3.21
C ALA A 104 4.15 -6.42 -2.45
N GLN A 105 3.45 -5.48 -1.82
CA GLN A 105 4.06 -4.44 -0.97
C GLN A 105 4.86 -5.04 0.19
N ALA A 106 4.32 -6.06 0.86
CA ALA A 106 5.06 -6.78 1.90
C ALA A 106 6.28 -7.53 1.35
N TRP A 107 6.21 -8.13 0.16
CA TRP A 107 7.39 -8.72 -0.49
C TRP A 107 8.47 -7.69 -0.84
N VAL A 108 8.08 -6.48 -1.25
CA VAL A 108 9.01 -5.36 -1.45
C VAL A 108 9.72 -5.00 -0.15
N LEU A 109 8.98 -4.86 0.96
CA LEU A 109 9.56 -4.59 2.28
C LEU A 109 10.49 -5.70 2.77
N GLN A 110 10.20 -6.95 2.39
CA GLN A 110 11.06 -8.10 2.67
C GLN A 110 12.34 -8.12 1.81
N GLY A 111 12.38 -7.40 0.68
CA GLY A 111 13.46 -7.44 -0.32
C GLY A 111 13.31 -8.51 -1.39
N GLU A 112 12.17 -9.19 -1.46
CA GLU A 112 11.89 -10.30 -2.40
C GLU A 112 11.14 -9.80 -3.64
N LEU A 113 11.82 -8.97 -4.45
CA LEU A 113 11.20 -8.26 -5.58
C LEU A 113 10.58 -9.18 -6.65
N MET A 114 11.13 -10.38 -6.85
CA MET A 114 10.56 -11.35 -7.79
C MET A 114 9.24 -11.94 -7.30
N ARG A 115 9.08 -12.13 -5.97
CA ARG A 115 7.81 -12.56 -5.39
C ARG A 115 6.78 -11.43 -5.44
N ALA A 116 7.22 -10.19 -5.22
CA ALA A 116 6.38 -9.02 -5.41
C ALA A 116 5.82 -8.95 -6.85
N ASP A 117 6.64 -9.21 -7.87
CA ASP A 117 6.20 -9.17 -9.28
C ASP A 117 5.17 -10.27 -9.56
N SER A 118 5.38 -11.47 -9.00
CA SER A 118 4.41 -12.56 -9.09
C SER A 118 3.07 -12.19 -8.46
N ALA A 119 3.07 -11.62 -7.26
CA ALA A 119 1.85 -11.18 -6.58
C ALA A 119 1.13 -10.07 -7.35
N GLN A 120 1.87 -9.09 -7.89
CA GLN A 120 1.31 -8.00 -8.69
C GLN A 120 0.67 -8.50 -9.98
N ARG A 121 1.31 -9.45 -10.67
CA ARG A 121 0.73 -10.10 -11.86
C ARG A 121 -0.55 -10.86 -11.50
N GLY A 122 -0.56 -11.55 -10.36
CA GLY A 122 -1.78 -12.18 -9.82
C GLY A 122 -2.90 -11.16 -9.62
N ALA A 123 -2.61 -9.99 -9.05
CA ALA A 123 -3.59 -8.92 -8.87
C ALA A 123 -4.13 -8.40 -10.21
N LEU A 124 -3.28 -8.24 -11.23
CA LEU A 124 -3.68 -7.81 -12.57
C LEU A 124 -4.50 -8.86 -13.34
N LEU A 125 -4.34 -10.15 -13.04
CA LEU A 125 -5.22 -11.18 -13.59
C LEU A 125 -6.66 -11.05 -13.04
N LEU A 126 -6.80 -10.62 -11.79
CA LEU A 126 -8.09 -10.42 -11.12
C LEU A 126 -8.71 -9.05 -11.43
N SER A 127 -7.90 -8.03 -11.67
CA SER A 127 -8.35 -6.67 -12.01
C SER A 127 -7.56 -6.11 -13.20
N PRO A 128 -7.81 -6.61 -14.43
CA PRO A 128 -7.08 -6.19 -15.61
C PRO A 128 -7.27 -4.70 -15.89
N GLY A 129 -6.17 -3.99 -16.12
CA GLY A 129 -6.20 -2.56 -16.48
C GLY A 129 -6.52 -1.63 -15.31
N ASN A 130 -6.51 -2.10 -14.06
CA ASN A 130 -6.59 -1.20 -12.91
C ASN A 130 -5.36 -0.27 -12.90
N PRO A 131 -5.53 1.06 -13.02
CA PRO A 131 -4.41 1.98 -13.18
C PRO A 131 -3.53 2.08 -11.93
N ASP A 132 -4.06 1.85 -10.73
CA ASP A 132 -3.29 1.88 -9.49
C ASP A 132 -2.39 0.64 -9.38
N ILE A 133 -2.92 -0.53 -9.71
CA ILE A 133 -2.14 -1.78 -9.74
C ILE A 133 -1.06 -1.72 -10.83
N LEU A 134 -1.35 -1.15 -12.00
CA LEU A 134 -0.35 -0.94 -13.05
C LEU A 134 0.74 0.05 -12.60
N LEU A 135 0.38 1.11 -11.90
CA LEU A 135 1.35 2.08 -11.38
C LEU A 135 2.31 1.43 -10.38
N ASP A 136 1.78 0.68 -9.41
CA ASP A 136 2.58 -0.10 -8.44
C ASP A 136 3.51 -1.10 -9.15
N GLN A 137 3.02 -1.75 -10.22
CA GLN A 137 3.85 -2.65 -11.04
C GLN A 137 5.00 -1.90 -11.72
N ALA A 138 4.75 -0.72 -12.26
CA ALA A 138 5.80 0.08 -12.90
C ALA A 138 6.88 0.51 -11.91
N VAL A 139 6.50 0.89 -10.69
CA VAL A 139 7.45 1.20 -9.60
C VAL A 139 8.31 -0.03 -9.29
N LEU A 140 7.69 -1.22 -9.19
CA LEU A 140 8.42 -2.46 -8.97
C LEU A 140 9.37 -2.80 -10.13
N MET A 141 8.96 -2.59 -11.39
CA MET A 141 9.84 -2.79 -12.55
C MET A 141 11.05 -1.85 -12.50
N ALA A 142 10.87 -0.60 -12.08
CA ALA A 142 11.97 0.33 -11.89
C ALA A 142 12.93 -0.13 -10.77
N GLN A 143 12.43 -0.66 -9.65
CA GLN A 143 13.26 -1.26 -8.59
C GLN A 143 14.06 -2.47 -9.07
N LEU A 144 13.53 -3.22 -10.04
CA LEU A 144 14.22 -4.31 -10.73
C LEU A 144 15.17 -3.83 -11.86
N ASN A 145 15.34 -2.52 -12.03
CA ASN A 145 16.07 -1.88 -13.15
C ASN A 145 15.50 -2.22 -14.55
N ARG A 146 14.24 -2.65 -14.64
CA ARG A 146 13.53 -3.00 -15.88
C ARG A 146 12.81 -1.76 -16.42
N TYR A 147 13.57 -0.70 -16.70
CA TYR A 147 13.04 0.62 -17.05
C TYR A 147 12.20 0.63 -18.34
N ALA A 148 12.56 -0.18 -19.34
CA ALA A 148 11.77 -0.29 -20.58
C ALA A 148 10.35 -0.82 -20.31
N GLU A 149 10.24 -1.83 -19.46
CA GLU A 149 8.94 -2.39 -19.07
C GLU A 149 8.15 -1.41 -18.20
N ALA A 150 8.82 -0.67 -17.30
CA ALA A 150 8.19 0.40 -16.55
C ALA A 150 7.58 1.46 -17.49
N VAL A 151 8.30 1.88 -18.54
CA VAL A 151 7.78 2.80 -19.56
C VAL A 151 6.53 2.25 -20.26
N ASP A 152 6.54 0.98 -20.65
CA ASP A 152 5.41 0.36 -21.34
C ASP A 152 4.16 0.29 -20.45
N ILE A 153 4.34 -0.04 -19.17
CA ILE A 153 3.28 -0.08 -18.17
C ILE A 153 2.76 1.33 -17.87
N LEU A 154 3.63 2.31 -17.66
CA LEU A 154 3.23 3.70 -17.41
C LEU A 154 2.53 4.31 -18.62
N SER A 155 2.91 3.91 -19.82
CA SER A 155 2.20 4.30 -21.04
C SER A 155 0.80 3.69 -21.11
N GLN A 156 0.56 2.52 -20.51
CA GLN A 156 -0.80 2.00 -20.32
C GLN A 156 -1.58 2.85 -19.32
N VAL A 157 -0.99 3.17 -18.16
CA VAL A 157 -1.61 4.04 -17.15
C VAL A 157 -2.03 5.37 -17.77
N LEU A 158 -1.15 6.01 -18.54
CA LEU A 158 -1.41 7.30 -19.18
C LEU A 158 -2.39 7.22 -20.36
N ARG A 159 -2.65 6.04 -20.95
CA ARG A 159 -3.78 5.88 -21.87
C ARG A 159 -5.12 5.88 -21.15
N ILE A 160 -5.17 5.36 -19.92
CA ILE A 160 -6.39 5.28 -19.10
C ILE A 160 -6.62 6.62 -18.37
N GLN A 161 -5.55 7.22 -17.85
CA GLN A 161 -5.54 8.46 -17.08
C GLN A 161 -4.47 9.42 -17.62
N PRO A 162 -4.74 10.14 -18.73
CA PRO A 162 -3.75 10.98 -19.42
C PRO A 162 -3.11 12.08 -18.58
N ASN A 163 -3.80 12.54 -17.53
CA ASN A 163 -3.36 13.64 -16.69
C ASN A 163 -2.83 13.18 -15.32
N ARG A 164 -2.49 11.89 -15.15
CA ARG A 164 -1.92 11.39 -13.89
C ARG A 164 -0.47 11.85 -13.74
N VAL A 165 -0.29 12.96 -13.01
CA VAL A 165 1.02 13.61 -12.77
C VAL A 165 2.08 12.63 -12.30
N GLU A 166 1.74 11.80 -11.31
CA GLU A 166 2.63 10.77 -10.78
C GLU A 166 3.15 9.80 -11.86
N ALA A 167 2.28 9.34 -12.77
CA ALA A 167 2.67 8.43 -13.84
C ALA A 167 3.57 9.11 -14.89
N LEU A 168 3.34 10.40 -15.19
CA LEU A 168 4.24 11.19 -16.05
C LEU A 168 5.63 11.29 -15.44
N VAL A 169 5.74 11.61 -14.15
CA VAL A 169 7.03 11.76 -13.46
C VAL A 169 7.79 10.43 -13.39
N LEU A 170 7.11 9.34 -13.03
CA LEU A 170 7.71 8.01 -13.02
C LEU A 170 8.19 7.60 -14.41
N ARG A 171 7.43 7.93 -15.47
CA ARG A 171 7.81 7.57 -16.84
C ARG A 171 8.98 8.41 -17.33
N ALA A 172 9.03 9.68 -16.96
CA ALA A 172 10.18 10.53 -17.22
C ALA A 172 11.45 10.02 -16.54
N SER A 173 11.35 9.60 -15.27
CA SER A 173 12.47 9.00 -14.56
C SER A 173 12.96 7.73 -15.27
N ALA A 174 12.05 6.84 -15.67
CA ALA A 174 12.38 5.64 -16.43
C ALA A 174 13.01 5.97 -17.81
N PHE A 175 12.48 6.96 -18.53
CA PHE A 175 13.08 7.45 -19.77
C PHE A 175 14.49 8.00 -19.57
N ARG A 176 14.73 8.76 -18.48
CA ARG A 176 16.06 9.26 -18.13
C ARG A 176 17.05 8.11 -17.91
N TYR A 177 16.65 7.04 -17.22
CA TYR A 177 17.49 5.85 -17.03
C TYR A 177 17.77 5.10 -18.36
N LEU A 178 16.91 5.25 -19.35
CA LEU A 178 17.08 4.73 -20.71
C LEU A 178 17.79 5.70 -21.66
N ASP A 179 18.30 6.84 -21.15
CA ASP A 179 18.91 7.92 -21.93
C ASP A 179 17.97 8.56 -22.98
N ASN A 180 16.65 8.36 -22.86
CA ASN A 180 15.65 9.06 -23.66
C ASN A 180 15.32 10.42 -23.03
N LEU A 181 16.29 11.34 -23.07
CA LEU A 181 16.14 12.68 -22.50
C LEU A 181 15.00 13.51 -23.11
N PRO A 182 14.72 13.45 -24.43
CA PRO A 182 13.56 14.13 -25.01
C PRO A 182 12.24 13.66 -24.42
N GLY A 183 12.02 12.34 -24.34
CA GLY A 183 10.80 11.78 -23.75
C GLY A 183 10.65 12.12 -22.26
N ALA A 184 11.75 12.10 -21.51
CA ALA A 184 11.76 12.51 -20.11
C ALA A 184 11.39 13.99 -19.92
N ALA A 185 11.94 14.87 -20.76
CA ALA A 185 11.64 16.30 -20.71
C ALA A 185 10.18 16.59 -21.08
N ASP A 186 9.63 15.92 -22.09
CA ASP A 186 8.23 16.07 -22.49
C ASP A 186 7.26 15.69 -21.36
N ASP A 187 7.51 14.56 -20.71
CA ASP A 187 6.68 14.08 -19.59
C ASP A 187 6.78 15.00 -18.37
N VAL A 188 7.99 15.41 -17.97
CA VAL A 188 8.21 16.35 -16.85
C VAL A 188 7.58 17.71 -17.12
N ASN A 189 7.72 18.23 -18.34
CA ASN A 189 7.10 19.51 -18.70
C ASN A 189 5.58 19.41 -18.71
N THR A 190 5.02 18.26 -19.09
CA THR A 190 3.58 18.02 -19.02
C THR A 190 3.12 17.91 -17.57
N ALA A 191 3.85 17.18 -16.72
CA ALA A 191 3.58 17.08 -15.29
C ALA A 191 3.56 18.46 -14.63
N LEU A 192 4.56 19.31 -14.88
CA LEU A 192 4.65 20.67 -14.32
C LEU A 192 3.67 21.68 -14.93
N LYS A 193 3.07 21.39 -16.10
CA LYS A 193 1.93 22.16 -16.61
C LYS A 193 0.65 21.83 -15.86
N LEU A 194 0.48 20.57 -15.47
CA LEU A 194 -0.70 20.10 -14.73
C LEU A 194 -0.60 20.47 -13.24
N ASP A 195 0.58 20.32 -12.66
CA ASP A 195 0.88 20.68 -11.27
C ASP A 195 2.27 21.35 -11.19
N PRO A 196 2.33 22.69 -11.24
CA PRO A 196 3.59 23.44 -11.22
C PRO A 196 4.44 23.27 -9.96
N ASP A 197 3.82 22.84 -8.85
CA ASP A 197 4.46 22.70 -7.54
C ASP A 197 4.61 21.22 -7.14
N TYR A 198 4.58 20.29 -8.10
CA TYR A 198 4.83 18.87 -7.84
C TYR A 198 6.33 18.60 -7.58
N PRO A 199 6.76 18.27 -6.34
CA PRO A 199 8.17 18.26 -5.98
C PRO A 199 9.02 17.24 -6.78
N ASP A 200 8.50 16.03 -7.02
CA ASP A 200 9.21 15.01 -7.80
C ASP A 200 9.42 15.44 -9.26
N ALA A 201 8.47 16.18 -9.84
CA ALA A 201 8.59 16.68 -11.21
C ALA A 201 9.65 17.78 -11.29
N LEU A 202 9.73 18.66 -10.29
CA LEU A 202 10.80 19.66 -10.17
C LEU A 202 12.16 18.98 -9.98
N LEU A 203 12.24 17.96 -9.13
CA LEU A 203 13.46 17.17 -8.93
C LEU A 203 13.95 16.57 -10.26
N GLU A 204 13.07 15.87 -10.98
CA GLU A 204 13.41 15.25 -12.26
C GLU A 204 13.76 16.30 -13.33
N ARG A 205 13.05 17.44 -13.40
CA ARG A 205 13.44 18.54 -14.30
C ARG A 205 14.83 19.07 -13.99
N GLY A 206 15.14 19.26 -12.71
CA GLY A 206 16.44 19.75 -12.29
C GLY A 206 17.57 18.78 -12.65
N ILE A 207 17.32 17.47 -12.55
CA ILE A 207 18.26 16.44 -13.02
C ILE A 207 18.49 16.54 -14.53
N LEU A 208 17.41 16.64 -15.32
CA LEU A 208 17.50 16.76 -16.78
C LEU A 208 18.22 18.05 -17.21
N ARG A 209 17.92 19.19 -16.58
CA ARG A 209 18.61 20.47 -16.81
C ARG A 209 20.10 20.37 -16.52
N ARG A 210 20.47 19.74 -15.41
CA ARG A 210 21.88 19.50 -15.06
C ARG A 210 22.58 18.67 -16.13
N MET A 211 21.94 17.61 -16.63
CA MET A 211 22.49 16.77 -17.71
C MET A 211 22.69 17.56 -19.02
N GLN A 212 21.89 18.60 -19.25
CA GLN A 212 21.99 19.49 -20.40
C GLN A 212 22.95 20.68 -20.18
N GLY A 213 23.56 20.80 -18.99
CA GLY A 213 24.47 21.90 -18.64
C GLY A 213 23.79 23.17 -18.12
N ASP A 214 22.47 23.17 -17.91
CA ASP A 214 21.73 24.27 -17.29
C ASP A 214 21.79 24.16 -15.75
N ASP A 215 22.94 24.49 -15.19
CA ASP A 215 23.20 24.37 -13.75
C ASP A 215 22.38 25.38 -12.94
N ALA A 216 22.12 26.56 -13.48
CA ALA A 216 21.29 27.59 -12.84
C ALA A 216 19.82 27.14 -12.76
N GLY A 217 19.25 26.62 -13.85
CA GLY A 217 17.89 26.11 -13.88
C GLY A 217 17.72 24.85 -13.01
N ALA A 218 18.72 23.97 -12.99
CA ALA A 218 18.74 22.80 -12.11
C ALA A 218 18.73 23.21 -10.63
N ARG A 219 19.58 24.16 -10.24
CA ARG A 219 19.62 24.70 -8.87
C ARG A 219 18.27 25.31 -8.46
N ALA A 220 17.66 26.10 -9.35
CA ALA A 220 16.36 26.72 -9.08
C ALA A 220 15.27 25.69 -8.81
N ASP A 221 15.21 24.63 -9.62
CA ASP A 221 14.20 23.56 -9.46
C ASP A 221 14.41 22.76 -8.16
N TRP A 222 15.66 22.41 -7.85
CA TRP A 222 15.96 21.65 -6.63
C TRP A 222 15.70 22.46 -5.36
N LEU A 223 16.01 23.76 -5.35
CA LEU A 223 15.66 24.64 -4.23
C LEU A 223 14.13 24.73 -4.07
N ARG A 224 13.38 24.88 -5.16
CA ARG A 224 11.91 24.90 -5.10
C ARG A 224 11.34 23.58 -4.58
N ALA A 225 11.87 22.44 -5.00
CA ALA A 225 11.45 21.13 -4.50
C ALA A 225 11.71 20.97 -2.99
N ILE A 226 12.84 21.50 -2.49
CA ILE A 226 13.17 21.52 -1.06
C ILE A 226 12.19 22.39 -0.27
N ASP A 227 11.86 23.59 -0.78
CA ASP A 227 10.93 24.51 -0.12
C ASP A 227 9.51 23.94 0.00
N LEU A 228 9.06 23.20 -1.04
CA LEU A 228 7.73 22.61 -1.09
C LEU A 228 7.58 21.37 -0.20
N ALA A 229 8.63 20.57 -0.04
CA ALA A 229 8.57 19.31 0.67
C ALA A 229 9.83 19.04 1.53
N PRO A 230 10.13 19.88 2.53
CA PRO A 230 11.43 19.90 3.21
C PRO A 230 11.81 18.60 3.95
N GLU A 231 10.83 17.82 4.38
CA GLU A 231 11.01 16.55 5.12
C GLU A 231 10.78 15.31 4.24
N ASN A 232 10.59 15.49 2.93
CA ASN A 232 10.34 14.39 1.99
C ASN A 232 11.67 13.86 1.39
N PRO A 233 11.78 12.56 1.06
CA PRO A 233 12.94 12.00 0.33
C PRO A 233 13.35 12.76 -0.95
N VAL A 234 12.40 13.40 -1.62
CA VAL A 234 12.66 14.30 -2.77
C VAL A 234 13.59 15.45 -2.39
N ALA A 235 13.36 16.10 -1.25
CA ALA A 235 14.19 17.20 -0.79
C ALA A 235 15.58 16.71 -0.37
N GLU A 236 15.71 15.52 0.20
CA GLU A 236 17.02 14.91 0.49
C GLU A 236 17.83 14.68 -0.80
N THR A 237 17.17 14.13 -1.82
CA THR A 237 17.79 13.91 -3.13
C THR A 237 18.19 15.23 -3.78
N ALA A 238 17.33 16.24 -3.73
CA ALA A 238 17.61 17.59 -4.23
C ALA A 238 18.82 18.24 -3.51
N ARG A 239 18.89 18.15 -2.18
CA ARG A 239 20.05 18.63 -1.39
C ARG A 239 21.34 17.93 -1.76
N SER A 240 21.30 16.60 -1.93
CA SER A 240 22.44 15.81 -2.38
C SER A 240 22.91 16.24 -3.78
N ASN A 241 21.97 16.50 -4.69
CA ASN A 241 22.29 16.96 -6.05
C ASN A 241 22.93 18.36 -6.04
N LEU A 242 22.41 19.29 -5.23
CA LEU A 242 23.00 20.62 -5.02
C LEU A 242 24.42 20.52 -4.45
N ALA A 243 24.62 19.72 -3.40
CA ALA A 243 25.93 19.55 -2.79
C ALA A 243 26.97 18.99 -3.78
N LYS A 244 26.59 18.04 -4.64
CA LYS A 244 27.46 17.50 -5.70
C LYS A 244 27.78 18.53 -6.77
N MET A 245 26.85 19.43 -7.08
CA MET A 245 27.05 20.53 -8.03
C MET A 245 28.07 21.53 -7.50
N ASP A 246 27.92 22.01 -6.26
CA ASP A 246 28.80 23.00 -5.63
C ASP A 246 30.26 22.54 -5.49
N ILE A 247 30.50 21.23 -5.37
CA ILE A 247 31.85 20.67 -5.31
C ILE A 247 32.53 20.73 -6.68
N LYS A 248 31.79 20.53 -7.79
CA LYS A 248 32.35 20.54 -9.15
C LYS A 248 32.64 21.94 -9.69
N GLU A 249 32.04 22.97 -9.09
CA GLU A 249 32.28 24.37 -9.46
C GLU A 249 33.56 24.95 -8.82
N LYS A 250 34.20 24.24 -7.89
CA LYS A 250 35.46 24.63 -7.22
C LYS A 250 36.68 23.97 -7.86
#